data_AF-A0A8T3M546-F1
#
_entry.id   AF-A0A8T3M546-F1
#
_cell.length_a   1.000
_cell.length_b   1.000
_cell.length_c   1.000
_cell.angle_alpha   90.00
_cell.angle_beta   90.00
_cell.angle_gamma   90.00
#
_symmetry.space_group_name_H-M   'P 1'
#
loop_
_entity.id
_entity.type
_entity.pdbx_description
1 polymer ?
#
loop_
_entity_poly.entity_id
_entity_poly.type
_entity_poly.pdbx_seq_one_letter_code
_entity_poly.pdbx_strand_id
1 'polypeptide(L)'
;LHGHRDIRAFRDDPEGRALVGAAETTAALVHLRRPSKLSTLDLPDTQPFDDPAGRYSFSHNGDLRDTRALRTTYRQAGRIHGRADTEVGARWLEDAWREDEPVAHLLATLHDRFGGRANLAVLAADGTPHHYAGNGENPVFTFRLGRIGLASTGVYSLDRSLFRFVAPRATERRLVRQRSTVVLDPNGSAAQAF
;
A
#
# COMPACT_ATOMS: atom_id res chain seq x y z
N LEU A 1 7.96 -7.45 11.38
CA LEU A 1 8.02 -6.41 10.34
C LEU A 1 8.84 -5.24 10.87
N HIS A 2 9.77 -4.69 10.09
CA HIS A 2 10.54 -3.50 10.43
C HIS A 2 10.15 -2.39 9.47
N GLY A 3 9.97 -1.16 9.97
CA GLY A 3 9.48 -0.05 9.15
C GLY A 3 10.12 1.28 9.54
N HIS A 4 10.23 2.17 8.56
CA HIS A 4 10.64 3.56 8.73
C HIS A 4 9.54 4.48 8.20
N ARG A 5 9.19 5.51 8.97
CA ARG A 5 8.15 6.49 8.62
C ARG A 5 8.64 7.88 8.95
N ASP A 6 8.51 8.78 7.98
CA ASP A 6 8.87 10.19 8.16
C ASP A 6 7.83 11.08 7.45
N ILE A 7 7.65 12.30 7.96
CA ILE A 7 6.74 13.30 7.39
C ILE A 7 7.38 14.12 6.27
N ARG A 8 8.72 14.16 6.22
CA ARG A 8 9.52 14.86 5.21
C ARG A 8 9.53 14.07 3.91
N ALA A 9 9.93 14.75 2.83
CA ALA A 9 10.23 14.05 1.59
C ALA A 9 11.43 13.12 1.82
N PHE A 10 11.41 11.93 1.21
CA PHE A 10 12.47 10.93 1.37
C PHE A 10 13.88 11.47 1.10
N ARG A 11 14.03 12.38 0.11
CA ARG A 11 15.32 13.00 -0.21
C ARG A 11 15.90 13.86 0.92
N ASP A 12 15.02 14.41 1.77
CA ASP A 12 15.31 15.34 2.86
C ASP A 12 15.41 14.63 4.23
N ASP A 13 15.45 13.29 4.22
CA ASP A 13 15.61 12.42 5.39
C ASP A 13 16.88 11.56 5.26
N PRO A 14 18.07 12.13 5.54
CA PRO A 14 19.34 11.42 5.35
C PRO A 14 19.50 10.21 6.27
N GLU A 15 19.00 10.29 7.51
CA GLU A 15 19.06 9.20 8.49
C GLU A 15 18.18 8.03 8.07
N GLY A 16 16.92 8.30 7.70
CA GLY A 16 16.01 7.27 7.18
C GLY A 16 16.51 6.65 5.88
N ARG A 17 17.10 7.46 4.98
CA ARG A 17 17.74 6.95 3.76
C ARG A 17 18.89 5.99 4.06
N ALA A 18 19.75 6.32 5.02
CA ALA A 18 20.84 5.45 5.43
C ALA A 18 20.31 4.15 6.05
N LEU A 19 19.31 4.24 6.93
CA LEU A 19 18.69 3.10 7.58
C LEU A 19 18.02 2.16 6.58
N VAL A 20 17.17 2.69 5.69
CA VAL A 20 16.49 1.89 4.65
C VAL A 20 17.49 1.32 3.65
N GLY A 21 18.53 2.07 3.29
CA GLY A 21 19.55 1.63 2.34
C GLY A 21 20.46 0.51 2.86
N ALA A 22 20.60 0.39 4.18
CA ALA A 22 21.37 -0.67 4.83
C ALA A 22 20.54 -1.94 5.13
N ALA A 23 19.21 -1.86 5.00
CA ALA A 23 18.34 -2.99 5.30
C ALA A 23 18.34 -4.03 4.17
N GLU A 24 18.78 -5.24 4.47
CA GLU A 24 18.61 -6.40 3.58
C GLU A 24 17.24 -7.03 3.79
N THR A 25 16.50 -7.23 2.70
CA THR A 25 15.18 -7.86 2.74
C THR A 25 14.87 -8.58 1.42
N THR A 26 13.97 -9.56 1.49
CA THR A 26 13.39 -10.23 0.31
C THR A 26 12.10 -9.56 -0.17
N ALA A 27 11.44 -8.76 0.67
CA ALA A 27 10.21 -8.06 0.35
C ALA A 27 10.12 -6.71 1.08
N ALA A 28 9.51 -5.72 0.43
CA ALA A 28 9.30 -4.40 1.00
C ALA A 28 7.98 -3.79 0.52
N LEU A 29 7.32 -3.06 1.42
CA LEU A 29 6.20 -2.18 1.10
C LEU A 29 6.67 -0.73 1.24
N VAL A 30 6.57 0.04 0.15
CA VAL A 30 6.99 1.44 0.13
C VAL A 30 5.80 2.30 -0.26
N HIS A 31 5.50 3.29 0.57
CA HIS A 31 4.48 4.29 0.28
C HIS A 31 5.08 5.70 0.31
N LEU A 32 5.03 6.39 -0.84
CA LEU A 32 5.40 7.80 -0.95
C LEU A 32 4.14 8.65 -1.00
N ARG A 33 3.99 9.54 -0.02
CA ARG A 33 2.74 10.29 0.15
C ARG A 33 2.81 11.65 -0.53
N ARG A 34 1.77 11.96 -1.32
CA ARG A 34 1.43 13.34 -1.73
C ARG A 34 0.18 13.76 -0.95
N PRO A 35 0.28 14.62 0.06
CA PRO A 35 -0.88 14.99 0.87
C PRO A 35 -1.85 15.84 0.05
N SER A 36 -3.12 15.41 -0.03
CA SER A 36 -4.21 16.22 -0.61
C SER A 36 -4.68 17.32 0.35
N LYS A 37 -4.42 17.16 1.65
CA LYS A 37 -4.72 18.13 2.72
C LYS A 37 -3.51 18.26 3.62
N LEU A 38 -3.02 19.49 3.82
CA LEU A 38 -1.90 19.77 4.73
C LEU A 38 -2.19 19.35 6.18
N SER A 39 -3.46 19.34 6.55
CA SER A 39 -3.98 18.84 7.84
C SER A 39 -3.77 17.33 8.05
N THR A 40 -2.95 16.67 7.25
CA THR A 40 -2.63 15.26 7.41
C THR A 40 -1.12 15.02 7.31
N LEU A 41 -0.31 16.07 7.44
CA LEU A 41 1.15 16.01 7.42
C LEU A 41 1.71 15.74 8.82
N ASP A 42 1.21 14.68 9.46
CA ASP A 42 1.66 14.25 10.77
C ASP A 42 2.01 12.75 10.76
N LEU A 43 2.89 12.32 11.65
CA LEU A 43 3.35 10.93 11.72
C LEU A 43 2.21 9.89 11.85
N PRO A 44 1.11 10.14 12.61
CA PRO A 44 -0.03 9.22 12.65
C PRO A 44 -0.73 9.00 11.31
N ASP A 45 -0.55 9.92 10.36
CA ASP A 45 -1.10 9.83 9.01
C ASP A 45 -0.10 9.25 8.00
N THR A 46 1.15 9.00 8.43
CA THR A 46 2.21 8.44 7.59
C THR A 46 2.07 6.93 7.51
N GLN A 47 2.01 6.46 6.28
CA GLN A 47 1.92 5.05 5.91
C GLN A 47 3.31 4.43 5.72
N PRO A 48 3.46 3.10 5.86
CA PRO A 48 2.41 2.12 6.11
C PRO A 48 1.89 2.11 7.56
N PHE A 49 0.74 1.47 7.77
CA PHE A 49 0.19 1.17 9.08
C PHE A 49 0.45 -0.30 9.41
N ASP A 50 1.21 -0.55 10.47
CA ASP A 50 1.45 -1.91 10.96
C ASP A 50 0.27 -2.41 11.79
N ASP A 51 -0.06 -3.69 11.61
CA ASP A 51 -0.96 -4.41 12.50
C ASP A 51 -0.30 -4.60 13.88
N PRO A 52 -0.97 -4.25 14.99
CA PRO A 52 -0.40 -4.41 16.33
C PRO A 52 -0.02 -5.85 16.70
N ALA A 53 -0.68 -6.86 16.11
CA ALA A 53 -0.34 -8.27 16.30
C ALA A 53 0.79 -8.74 15.37
N GLY A 54 1.37 -7.85 14.56
CA GLY A 54 2.49 -8.14 13.67
C GLY A 54 2.14 -8.94 12.42
N ARG A 55 0.85 -9.08 12.10
CA ARG A 55 0.36 -9.95 11.00
C ARG A 55 0.64 -9.37 9.61
N TYR A 56 0.66 -8.04 9.48
CA TYR A 56 0.88 -7.36 8.22
C TYR A 56 1.28 -5.89 8.40
N SER A 57 1.72 -5.27 7.30
CA SER A 57 1.82 -3.82 7.12
C SER A 57 0.94 -3.38 5.95
N PHE A 58 0.17 -2.30 6.12
CA PHE A 58 -0.88 -1.87 5.18
C PHE A 58 -0.64 -0.46 4.64
N SER A 59 -0.89 -0.26 3.34
CA SER A 59 -0.89 1.03 2.67
C SER A 59 -2.05 1.18 1.71
N HIS A 60 -2.35 2.42 1.38
CA HIS A 60 -3.49 2.85 0.59
C HIS A 60 -3.10 4.08 -0.24
N ASN A 61 -3.44 4.04 -1.53
CA ASN A 61 -3.31 5.17 -2.42
C ASN A 61 -4.67 5.51 -3.06
N GLY A 62 -5.19 6.70 -2.73
CA GLY A 62 -6.50 7.15 -3.19
C GLY A 62 -7.35 7.72 -2.07
N ASP A 63 -8.67 7.47 -2.15
CA ASP A 63 -9.65 7.85 -1.13
C ASP A 63 -10.59 6.70 -0.76
N LEU A 64 -10.90 6.60 0.54
CA LEU A 64 -11.98 5.80 1.09
C LEU A 64 -13.15 6.74 1.47
N ARG A 65 -14.33 6.55 0.87
CA ARG A 65 -15.45 7.51 1.02
C ARG A 65 -16.22 7.33 2.33
N ASP A 66 -16.65 6.12 2.64
CA ASP A 66 -17.62 5.85 3.70
C ASP A 66 -16.97 5.61 5.08
N THR A 67 -16.07 6.51 5.49
CA THR A 67 -15.25 6.33 6.71
C THR A 67 -15.84 6.94 7.98
N ARG A 68 -16.83 7.85 7.86
CA ARG A 68 -17.26 8.72 8.97
C ARG A 68 -17.77 7.96 10.19
N ALA A 69 -18.64 6.97 9.99
CA ALA A 69 -19.25 6.22 11.09
C ALA A 69 -18.19 5.42 11.88
N LEU A 70 -17.39 4.62 11.17
CA LEU A 70 -16.32 3.83 11.78
C LEU A 70 -15.23 4.70 12.41
N ARG A 71 -14.92 5.85 11.82
CA ARG A 71 -14.00 6.82 12.44
C ARG A 71 -14.49 7.24 13.82
N THR A 72 -15.77 7.54 13.99
CA THR A 72 -16.33 7.90 15.30
C THR A 72 -16.17 6.75 16.28
N THR A 73 -16.54 5.53 15.89
CA THR A 73 -16.41 4.33 16.73
C THR A 73 -14.97 4.09 17.16
N TYR A 74 -14.03 4.06 16.21
CA TYR A 74 -12.62 3.82 16.52
C TYR A 74 -11.99 4.96 17.33
N ARG A 75 -12.41 6.22 17.12
CA ARG A 75 -11.97 7.34 17.94
C ARG A 75 -12.47 7.21 19.39
N GLN A 76 -13.72 6.84 19.59
CA GLN A 76 -14.28 6.60 20.94
C GLN A 76 -13.55 5.45 21.65
N ALA A 77 -13.09 4.45 20.90
CA ALA A 77 -12.26 3.36 21.41
C ALA A 77 -10.76 3.73 21.56
N GLY A 78 -10.35 4.98 21.28
CA GLY A 78 -8.95 5.41 21.38
C GLY A 78 -8.02 4.81 20.31
N ARG A 79 -8.56 4.32 19.19
CA ARG A 79 -7.82 3.62 18.12
C ARG A 79 -7.49 4.51 16.90
N ILE A 80 -7.92 5.77 16.90
CA ILE A 80 -7.66 6.76 15.85
C ILE A 80 -6.83 7.90 16.42
N HIS A 81 -5.66 8.12 15.83
CA HIS A 81 -4.70 9.16 16.23
C HIS A 81 -4.52 10.20 15.12
N GLY A 82 -4.70 9.79 13.86
CA GLY A 82 -4.58 10.62 12.68
C GLY A 82 -5.92 11.11 12.12
N ARG A 83 -5.80 11.79 10.98
CA ARG A 83 -6.88 12.38 10.19
C ARG A 83 -7.05 11.71 8.82
N ALA A 84 -6.10 10.88 8.39
CA ALA A 84 -6.15 10.13 7.15
C ALA A 84 -7.27 9.08 7.19
N ASP A 85 -8.01 8.97 6.09
CA ASP A 85 -8.98 7.91 5.85
C ASP A 85 -8.36 6.50 5.91
N THR A 86 -7.10 6.41 5.52
CA THR A 86 -6.31 5.17 5.56
C THR A 86 -6.24 4.57 6.95
N GLU A 87 -6.15 5.38 8.01
CA GLU A 87 -6.11 4.86 9.39
C GLU A 87 -7.41 4.13 9.74
N VAL A 88 -8.56 4.63 9.26
CA VAL A 88 -9.86 3.95 9.43
C VAL A 88 -9.87 2.62 8.68
N GLY A 89 -9.35 2.59 7.45
CA GLY A 89 -9.17 1.35 6.70
C GLY A 89 -8.24 0.36 7.42
N ALA A 90 -7.16 0.84 8.03
CA ALA A 90 -6.22 0.03 8.79
C ALA A 90 -6.87 -0.59 10.04
N ARG A 91 -7.67 0.18 10.80
CA ARG A 91 -8.41 -0.33 11.97
C ARG A 91 -9.49 -1.33 11.57
N TRP A 92 -10.16 -1.11 10.44
CA TRP A 92 -11.13 -2.07 9.91
C TRP A 92 -10.46 -3.36 9.48
N LEU A 93 -9.31 -3.28 8.79
CA LEU A 93 -8.56 -4.46 8.39
C LEU A 93 -8.07 -5.25 9.61
N GLU A 94 -7.66 -4.56 10.68
CA GLU A 94 -7.22 -5.19 11.94
C GLU A 94 -8.32 -6.07 12.54
N ASP A 95 -9.55 -5.58 12.55
CA ASP A 95 -10.74 -6.29 13.05
C ASP A 95 -11.20 -7.41 12.11
N ALA A 96 -11.07 -7.21 10.80
CA ALA A 96 -11.53 -8.14 9.77
C ALA A 96 -10.53 -9.27 9.46
N TRP A 97 -9.25 -9.10 9.84
CA TRP A 97 -8.19 -10.03 9.48
C TRP A 97 -8.36 -11.41 10.11
N ARG A 98 -8.32 -12.44 9.27
CA ARG A 98 -8.35 -13.86 9.66
C ARG A 98 -7.28 -14.60 8.88
N GLU A 99 -6.59 -15.53 9.54
CA GLU A 99 -5.45 -16.26 8.95
C GLU A 99 -5.86 -17.21 7.83
N ASP A 100 -7.10 -17.72 7.88
CA ASP A 100 -7.68 -18.61 6.89
C ASP A 100 -8.33 -17.88 5.71
N GLU A 101 -8.46 -16.56 5.78
CA GLU A 101 -9.07 -15.75 4.74
C GLU A 101 -8.01 -15.28 3.72
N PRO A 102 -8.19 -15.53 2.40
CA PRO A 102 -7.30 -14.99 1.40
C PRO A 102 -7.21 -13.46 1.46
N VAL A 103 -5.98 -12.92 1.57
CA VAL A 103 -5.74 -11.47 1.65
C VAL A 103 -6.40 -10.71 0.49
N ALA A 104 -6.42 -11.30 -0.72
CA ALA A 104 -7.11 -10.71 -1.87
C ALA A 104 -8.59 -10.44 -1.60
N HIS A 105 -9.29 -11.36 -0.92
CA HIS A 105 -10.68 -11.18 -0.53
C HIS A 105 -10.83 -10.12 0.56
N LEU A 106 -9.95 -10.08 1.57
CA LEU A 106 -9.97 -9.02 2.58
C LEU A 106 -9.81 -7.62 1.96
N LEU A 107 -8.90 -7.47 0.99
CA LEU A 107 -8.69 -6.18 0.30
C LEU A 107 -9.89 -5.80 -0.58
N ALA A 108 -10.48 -6.75 -1.29
CA ALA A 108 -11.71 -6.52 -2.05
C ALA A 108 -12.87 -6.11 -1.14
N THR A 109 -13.06 -6.80 -0.02
CA THR A 109 -14.10 -6.50 0.98
C THR A 109 -13.87 -5.14 1.63
N LEU A 110 -12.62 -4.77 1.93
CA LEU A 110 -12.29 -3.42 2.41
C LEU A 110 -12.70 -2.37 1.39
N HIS A 111 -12.30 -2.55 0.13
CA HIS A 111 -12.66 -1.63 -0.94
C HIS A 111 -14.18 -1.51 -1.09
N ASP A 112 -14.90 -2.63 -1.09
CA ASP A 112 -16.36 -2.64 -1.22
C ASP A 112 -17.05 -2.01 -0.01
N ARG A 113 -16.51 -2.22 1.20
CA ARG A 113 -17.04 -1.68 2.45
C ARG A 113 -17.04 -0.15 2.49
N PHE A 114 -15.96 0.46 1.99
CA PHE A 114 -15.74 1.91 2.07
C PHE A 114 -16.03 2.64 0.75
N GLY A 115 -16.06 1.92 -0.37
CA GLY A 115 -16.07 2.49 -1.71
C GLY A 115 -14.92 3.46 -1.96
N GLY A 116 -15.07 4.32 -2.96
CA GLY A 116 -14.06 5.33 -3.32
C GLY A 116 -13.18 4.86 -4.47
N ARG A 117 -11.96 5.39 -4.53
CA ARG A 117 -10.97 5.07 -5.57
C ARG A 117 -9.64 4.79 -4.92
N ALA A 118 -9.46 3.55 -4.48
CA ALA A 118 -8.36 3.16 -3.60
C ALA A 118 -7.59 1.96 -4.16
N ASN A 119 -6.28 2.12 -4.38
CA ASN A 119 -5.37 0.98 -4.41
C ASN A 119 -4.95 0.63 -3.00
N LEU A 120 -4.89 -0.66 -2.69
CA LEU A 120 -4.60 -1.16 -1.35
C LEU A 120 -3.40 -2.09 -1.44
N ALA A 121 -2.44 -1.96 -0.53
CA ALA A 121 -1.25 -2.79 -0.51
C ALA A 121 -1.03 -3.36 0.89
N VAL A 122 -0.70 -4.64 0.95
CA VAL A 122 -0.37 -5.36 2.17
C VAL A 122 0.95 -6.08 1.98
N LEU A 123 1.84 -6.00 2.98
CA LEU A 123 2.93 -6.93 3.14
C LEU A 123 2.60 -7.81 4.35
N ALA A 124 2.30 -9.09 4.10
CA ALA A 124 2.01 -10.05 5.15
C ALA A 124 3.28 -10.43 5.94
N ALA A 125 3.11 -10.99 7.14
CA ALA A 125 4.22 -11.35 8.03
C ALA A 125 5.18 -12.39 7.44
N ASP A 126 4.70 -13.24 6.52
CA ASP A 126 5.49 -14.22 5.77
C ASP A 126 6.33 -13.59 4.65
N GLY A 127 6.21 -12.28 4.43
CA GLY A 127 6.88 -11.53 3.37
C GLY A 127 6.12 -11.50 2.05
N THR A 128 4.91 -12.06 1.97
CA THR A 128 4.10 -12.06 0.75
C THR A 128 3.48 -10.68 0.51
N PRO A 129 3.79 -9.99 -0.61
CA PRO A 129 3.18 -8.71 -0.94
C PRO A 129 1.91 -8.91 -1.76
N HIS A 130 0.86 -8.17 -1.41
CA HIS A 130 -0.42 -8.09 -2.09
C HIS A 130 -0.70 -6.65 -2.52
N HIS A 131 -1.18 -6.44 -3.75
CA HIS A 131 -1.56 -5.12 -4.25
C HIS A 131 -2.89 -5.18 -5.01
N TYR A 132 -3.94 -4.63 -4.42
CA TYR A 132 -5.28 -4.51 -5.00
C TYR A 132 -5.41 -3.25 -5.85
N ALA A 133 -5.86 -3.42 -7.09
CA ALA A 133 -5.99 -2.36 -8.09
C ALA A 133 -7.41 -1.76 -8.11
N GLY A 134 -7.78 -0.99 -7.09
CA GLY A 134 -9.12 -0.39 -6.97
C GLY A 134 -9.25 1.03 -7.53
N ASN A 135 -8.16 1.70 -7.91
CA ASN A 135 -8.21 3.06 -8.43
C ASN A 135 -8.08 3.07 -9.98
N GLY A 136 -9.15 3.44 -10.67
CA GLY A 136 -9.17 3.51 -12.14
C GLY A 136 -8.36 4.66 -12.75
N GLU A 137 -8.06 5.70 -11.97
CA GLU A 137 -7.27 6.86 -12.41
C GLU A 137 -5.78 6.73 -12.07
N ASN A 138 -5.44 5.83 -11.14
CA ASN A 138 -4.07 5.49 -10.78
C ASN A 138 -3.85 3.98 -10.91
N PRO A 139 -3.64 3.45 -12.13
CA PRO A 139 -3.53 2.01 -12.36
C PRO A 139 -2.35 1.38 -11.62
N VAL A 140 -2.48 0.10 -11.30
CA VAL A 140 -1.39 -0.73 -10.76
C VAL A 140 -0.72 -1.50 -11.88
N PHE A 141 0.61 -1.51 -11.88
CA PHE A 141 1.43 -2.25 -12.82
C PHE A 141 2.25 -3.28 -12.08
N THR A 142 2.52 -4.39 -12.77
CA THR A 142 3.61 -5.30 -12.40
C THR A 142 4.70 -5.25 -13.44
N PHE A 143 5.94 -5.41 -13.00
CA PHE A 143 7.12 -5.48 -13.86
C PHE A 143 8.31 -6.04 -13.07
N ARG A 144 9.38 -6.39 -13.78
CA ARG A 144 10.63 -6.86 -13.17
C ARG A 144 11.75 -5.86 -13.34
N LEU A 145 12.62 -5.76 -12.32
CA LEU A 145 13.92 -5.12 -12.38
C LEU A 145 14.98 -6.17 -12.03
N GLY A 146 15.52 -6.84 -13.06
CA GLY A 146 16.40 -8.00 -12.87
C GLY A 146 15.67 -9.12 -12.13
N ARG A 147 16.17 -9.45 -10.92
CA ARG A 147 15.57 -10.50 -10.07
C ARG A 147 14.39 -10.00 -9.21
N ILE A 148 14.14 -8.70 -9.18
CA ILE A 148 13.15 -8.08 -8.29
C ILE A 148 11.83 -7.94 -9.04
N GLY A 149 10.75 -8.48 -8.47
CA GLY A 149 9.38 -8.22 -8.90
C GLY A 149 8.84 -6.96 -8.24
N LEU A 150 8.07 -6.17 -8.98
CA LEU A 150 7.43 -4.97 -8.46
C LEU A 150 5.93 -4.98 -8.79
N ALA A 151 5.12 -4.57 -7.83
CA ALA A 151 3.72 -4.19 -8.01
C ALA A 151 3.55 -2.76 -7.52
N SER A 152 3.37 -1.80 -8.43
CA SER A 152 3.41 -0.38 -8.10
C SER A 152 2.30 0.39 -8.81
N THR A 153 1.81 1.45 -8.17
CA THR A 153 0.93 2.41 -8.84
C THR A 153 1.69 3.14 -9.95
N GLY A 154 0.97 3.73 -10.90
CA GLY A 154 1.57 4.44 -12.02
C GLY A 154 2.59 5.50 -11.59
N VAL A 155 3.74 5.52 -12.26
CA VAL A 155 4.68 6.64 -12.17
C VAL A 155 4.14 7.76 -13.07
N TYR A 156 3.18 8.54 -12.55
CA TYR A 156 2.49 9.70 -13.16
C TYR A 156 2.64 9.87 -14.69
N SER A 157 2.07 8.94 -15.46
CA SER A 157 1.91 9.07 -16.91
C SER A 157 0.82 8.09 -17.37
N LEU A 158 -0.31 8.64 -17.79
CA LEU A 158 -1.47 7.89 -18.30
C LEU A 158 -1.13 7.13 -19.59
N ASP A 159 -0.19 7.65 -20.37
CA ASP A 159 0.31 7.09 -21.63
C ASP A 159 1.47 6.10 -21.45
N ARG A 160 1.87 5.79 -20.20
CA ARG A 160 2.91 4.80 -19.85
C ARG A 160 4.32 5.14 -20.36
N SER A 161 4.51 6.33 -20.94
CA SER A 161 5.77 6.79 -21.52
C SER A 161 6.83 7.02 -20.44
N LEU A 162 6.43 7.54 -19.27
CA LEU A 162 7.34 7.87 -18.18
C LEU A 162 8.03 6.63 -17.58
N PHE A 163 7.37 5.47 -17.61
CA PHE A 163 7.95 4.20 -17.16
C PHE A 163 9.24 3.83 -17.91
N ARG A 164 9.33 4.14 -19.23
CA ARG A 164 10.55 3.87 -20.01
C ARG A 164 11.73 4.73 -19.57
N PHE A 165 11.47 5.90 -19.00
CA PHE A 165 12.51 6.81 -18.52
C PHE A 165 12.93 6.49 -17.08
N VAL A 166 11.98 6.18 -16.20
CA VAL A 166 12.26 5.92 -14.78
C VAL A 166 12.79 4.50 -14.55
N ALA A 167 12.33 3.54 -15.34
CA ALA A 167 12.72 2.13 -15.22
C ALA A 167 13.09 1.56 -16.61
N PRO A 168 14.16 2.04 -17.25
CA PRO A 168 14.49 1.68 -18.64
C PRO A 168 14.72 0.19 -18.83
N ARG A 169 15.25 -0.49 -17.81
CA ARG A 169 15.52 -1.94 -17.81
C ARG A 169 14.34 -2.80 -17.36
N ALA A 170 13.16 -2.20 -17.12
CA ALA A 170 12.01 -2.97 -16.67
C ALA A 170 11.53 -3.96 -17.74
N THR A 171 11.36 -5.21 -17.37
CA THR A 171 10.81 -6.29 -18.21
C THR A 171 9.45 -6.75 -17.69
N GLU A 172 8.75 -7.60 -18.47
CA GLU A 172 7.48 -8.24 -18.06
C GLU A 172 6.40 -7.26 -17.57
N ARG A 173 6.32 -6.10 -18.20
CA ARG A 173 5.39 -5.04 -17.80
C ARG A 173 3.95 -5.47 -18.09
N ARG A 174 3.11 -5.49 -17.06
CA ARG A 174 1.70 -5.84 -17.18
C ARG A 174 0.85 -4.85 -16.39
N LEU A 175 -0.29 -4.47 -16.96
CA LEU A 175 -1.32 -3.74 -16.23
C LEU A 175 -2.10 -4.76 -15.39
N VAL A 176 -2.29 -4.48 -14.10
CA VAL A 176 -3.17 -5.28 -13.24
C VAL A 176 -4.61 -4.91 -13.56
N ARG A 177 -5.46 -5.92 -13.72
CA ARG A 177 -6.90 -5.71 -13.98
C ARG A 177 -7.51 -4.94 -12.83
N GLN A 178 -8.36 -3.96 -13.14
CA GLN A 178 -9.08 -3.21 -12.13
C GLN A 178 -9.96 -4.14 -11.28
N ARG A 179 -10.04 -3.85 -9.98
CA ARG A 179 -10.73 -4.64 -8.95
C ARG A 179 -10.20 -6.06 -8.83
N SER A 180 -8.89 -6.24 -8.97
CA SER A 180 -8.23 -7.50 -8.66
C SER A 180 -6.98 -7.28 -7.82
N THR A 181 -6.56 -8.33 -7.11
CA THR A 181 -5.29 -8.34 -6.39
C THR A 181 -4.19 -8.98 -7.21
N VAL A 182 -2.98 -8.44 -7.13
CA VAL A 182 -1.77 -9.14 -7.57
C VAL A 182 -0.94 -9.53 -6.35
N VAL A 183 -0.35 -10.73 -6.42
CA VAL A 183 0.61 -11.27 -5.45
C VAL A 183 1.95 -11.45 -6.16
N LEU A 184 3.05 -11.14 -5.48
CA LEU A 184 4.39 -11.50 -5.96
C LEU A 184 4.87 -12.73 -5.21
N ASP A 185 5.29 -13.75 -5.96
CA ASP A 185 5.94 -14.92 -5.37
C ASP A 185 7.37 -14.58 -4.88
N PRO A 186 8.06 -15.49 -4.17
CA PRO A 186 9.44 -15.27 -3.72
C PRO A 186 10.46 -14.98 -4.83
N ASN A 187 10.17 -15.33 -6.09
CA ASN A 187 11.01 -15.02 -7.26
C ASN A 187 10.63 -13.67 -7.91
N GLY A 188 9.64 -12.97 -7.37
CA GLY A 188 9.10 -11.72 -7.90
C GLY A 188 8.17 -11.90 -9.10
N SER A 189 7.67 -13.10 -9.36
CA SER A 189 6.70 -13.35 -10.41
C SER A 189 5.32 -12.89 -9.96
N ALA A 190 4.61 -12.16 -10.82
CA ALA A 190 3.27 -11.69 -10.54
C ALA A 190 2.22 -12.76 -10.86
N ALA A 191 1.44 -13.14 -9.85
CA ALA A 191 0.23 -13.95 -10.00
C ALA A 191 -0.99 -13.11 -9.64
N GLN A 192 -2.00 -13.11 -10.50
CA GLN A 192 -3.25 -12.43 -10.20
C GLN A 192 -4.09 -13.31 -9.26
N ALA A 193 -4.50 -12.76 -8.14
CA ALA A 193 -5.38 -13.38 -7.17
C ALA A 193 -6.66 -12.55 -7.11
N PHE A 194 -7.79 -13.13 -7.53
CA PHE A 194 -9.16 -12.57 -7.50
C PHE A 194 -9.29 -11.08 -7.87
#